data_AF-A0A956H883-F1
#
_entry.id   AF-A0A956H883-F1
#
_cell.length_a   1.000
_cell.length_b   1.000
_cell.length_c   1.000
_cell.angle_alpha   90.00
_cell.angle_beta   90.00
_cell.angle_gamma   90.00
#
_symmetry.space_group_name_H-M   'P 1'
#
loop_
_entity.id
_entity.type
_entity.pdbx_description
1 polymer ?
#
loop_
_entity_poly.entity_id
_entity_poly.type
_entity_poly.pdbx_seq_one_letter_code
_entity_poly.pdbx_strand_id
1 'polypeptide(L)'
;MDADEDFGRLPAAPDGAPPGPWTKEAAYRFCERMATGHYENFPVASRFVPAPLRPHVWAIYAFARTADDFSDEPRFEGRRREALDAWQQYLVACYHRDVDHPIFLALRDTVRRHNIPIGPLQALLTAFRMD
;
A
#
# COMPACT_ATOMS: atom_id res chain seq x y z
N MET A 1 28.45 12.12 5.60
CA MET A 1 28.21 11.08 4.57
C MET A 1 26.71 10.98 4.49
N ASP A 2 26.17 11.97 3.80
CA ASP A 2 24.80 12.43 3.87
C ASP A 2 24.00 11.63 2.86
N ALA A 3 23.26 10.66 3.36
CA ALA A 3 22.27 9.91 2.58
C ALA A 3 20.92 10.63 2.70
N ASP A 4 20.88 11.91 2.33
CA ASP A 4 19.68 12.52 1.77
C ASP A 4 19.57 12.01 0.34
N GLU A 5 19.26 10.72 0.20
CA GLU A 5 18.71 10.21 -1.06
C GLU A 5 17.39 10.96 -1.24
N ASP A 6 17.39 11.89 -2.20
CA ASP A 6 16.22 12.59 -2.69
C ASP A 6 15.20 11.55 -3.16
N PHE A 7 14.36 11.08 -2.24
CA PHE A 7 13.15 10.32 -2.50
C PHE A 7 12.19 11.26 -3.21
N GLY A 8 12.49 11.55 -4.49
CA GLY A 8 11.81 12.51 -5.34
C GLY A 8 10.33 12.47 -5.05
N ARG A 9 9.86 13.55 -4.40
CA ARG A 9 8.54 13.74 -3.77
C ARG A 9 7.63 12.53 -3.95
N LEU A 10 7.82 11.56 -3.06
CA LEU A 10 6.98 10.38 -2.99
C LEU A 10 5.49 10.76 -3.08
N PRO A 11 4.64 9.96 -3.74
CA PRO A 11 3.24 10.34 -3.93
C PRO A 11 2.61 10.65 -2.58
N ALA A 12 1.85 11.76 -2.55
CA ALA A 12 1.05 12.12 -1.40
C ALA A 12 0.16 10.94 -1.01
N ALA A 13 -0.22 10.86 0.27
CA ALA A 13 -1.12 9.83 0.73
C ALA A 13 -2.38 9.79 -0.18
N PRO A 14 -2.87 8.59 -0.54
CA PRO A 14 -4.01 8.44 -1.43
C PRO A 14 -5.22 9.21 -0.92
N ASP A 15 -6.08 9.62 -1.85
CA ASP A 15 -7.25 10.44 -1.56
C ASP A 15 -8.08 9.86 -0.40
N GLY A 16 -8.48 10.73 0.53
CA GLY A 16 -9.24 10.33 1.73
C GLY A 16 -8.39 9.80 2.89
N ALA A 17 -7.05 9.78 2.76
CA ALA A 17 -6.18 9.60 3.91
C ALA A 17 -6.33 10.78 4.89
N PRO A 18 -6.46 10.54 6.21
CA PRO A 18 -6.44 11.63 7.19
C PRO A 18 -5.07 12.33 7.17
N PRO A 19 -4.96 13.60 7.61
CA PRO A 19 -3.66 14.25 7.73
C PRO A 19 -2.77 13.48 8.74
N GLY A 20 -1.49 13.35 8.41
CA GLY A 20 -0.49 12.75 9.28
C GLY A 20 -0.07 13.66 10.45
N PRO A 21 0.76 13.16 11.40
CA PRO A 21 1.32 11.80 11.43
C PRO A 21 0.27 10.74 11.81
N TRP A 22 0.44 9.51 11.31
CA TRP A 22 -0.52 8.42 11.52
C TRP A 22 -0.14 7.47 12.66
N THR A 23 -1.15 6.97 13.36
CA THR A 23 -1.00 5.80 14.25
C THR A 23 -1.26 4.51 13.49
N LYS A 24 -0.74 3.37 13.98
CA LYS A 24 -1.04 2.04 13.40
C LYS A 24 -2.54 1.76 13.33
N GLU A 25 -3.28 2.13 14.36
CA GLU A 25 -4.74 2.01 14.41
C GLU A 25 -5.42 2.81 13.29
N ALA A 26 -5.03 4.08 13.12
CA ALA A 26 -5.57 4.94 12.05
C ALA A 26 -5.22 4.41 10.66
N ALA A 27 -4.00 3.89 10.48
CA ALA A 27 -3.54 3.26 9.26
C ALA A 27 -4.34 2.01 8.89
N TYR A 28 -4.57 1.09 9.84
CA TYR A 28 -5.42 -0.09 9.60
C TYR A 28 -6.87 0.31 9.28
N ARG A 29 -7.45 1.29 9.99
CA ARG A 29 -8.79 1.80 9.67
C ARG A 29 -8.87 2.45 8.30
N PHE A 30 -7.80 3.09 7.84
CA PHE A 30 -7.73 3.62 6.48
C PHE A 30 -7.76 2.49 5.46
N CYS A 31 -6.93 1.45 5.66
CA CYS A 31 -6.92 0.27 4.79
C CYS A 31 -8.27 -0.47 4.80
N GLU A 32 -8.92 -0.58 5.96
CA GLU A 32 -10.27 -1.13 6.10
C GLU A 32 -11.27 -0.37 5.23
N ARG A 33 -11.34 0.96 5.37
CA ARG A 33 -12.27 1.79 4.59
C ARG A 33 -12.04 1.62 3.09
N MET A 34 -10.79 1.55 2.66
CA MET A 34 -10.45 1.32 1.25
C MET A 34 -10.94 -0.07 0.78
N ALA A 35 -10.68 -1.11 1.58
CA ALA A 35 -11.08 -2.48 1.28
C ALA A 35 -12.59 -2.73 1.32
N THR A 36 -13.33 -2.00 2.15
CA THR A 36 -14.79 -2.14 2.28
C THR A 36 -15.58 -1.13 1.44
N GLY A 37 -14.94 -0.05 0.99
CA GLY A 37 -15.57 1.05 0.25
C GLY A 37 -15.62 0.82 -1.26
N HIS A 38 -14.68 0.05 -1.82
CA HIS A 38 -14.70 -0.29 -3.24
C HIS A 38 -15.68 -1.46 -3.50
N TYR A 39 -16.57 -1.24 -4.48
CA TYR A 39 -17.67 -2.11 -4.91
C TYR A 39 -17.20 -3.36 -5.68
N GLU A 40 -16.13 -4.01 -5.24
CA GLU A 40 -15.77 -5.35 -5.68
C GLU A 40 -16.10 -6.34 -4.55
N ASN A 41 -16.35 -7.61 -4.87
CA ASN A 41 -16.86 -8.65 -3.95
C ASN A 41 -15.96 -8.99 -2.74
N PHE A 42 -14.95 -8.16 -2.44
CA PHE A 42 -14.01 -8.31 -1.34
C PHE A 42 -14.66 -8.33 0.06
N PRO A 43 -15.75 -7.59 0.36
CA PRO A 43 -16.45 -7.71 1.64
C PRO A 43 -16.93 -9.14 1.91
N VAL A 44 -17.32 -9.88 0.87
CA VAL A 44 -17.76 -11.28 0.99
C VAL A 44 -16.57 -12.21 1.21
N ALA A 45 -15.48 -12.05 0.45
CA ALA A 45 -14.27 -12.86 0.61
C ALA A 45 -13.61 -12.68 1.99
N SER A 46 -13.59 -11.45 2.51
CA SER A 46 -13.04 -11.15 3.85
C SER A 46 -13.84 -11.76 5.00
N ARG A 47 -15.11 -12.14 4.78
CA ARG A 47 -15.94 -12.82 5.79
C ARG A 47 -15.45 -14.25 6.06
N PHE A 48 -14.81 -14.87 5.08
CA PHE A 48 -14.16 -16.18 5.21
C PHE A 48 -12.76 -16.11 5.84
N VAL A 49 -12.19 -14.91 5.95
CA VAL A 49 -10.93 -14.68 6.67
C VAL A 49 -11.20 -14.62 8.18
N PRO A 50 -10.43 -15.33 9.02
CA PRO A 50 -10.51 -15.23 10.47
C PRO A 50 -10.42 -13.78 10.93
N ALA A 51 -11.27 -13.37 11.88
CA ALA A 51 -11.35 -11.98 12.34
C ALA A 51 -9.99 -11.33 12.70
N PRO A 52 -9.03 -12.03 13.35
CA PRO A 52 -7.71 -11.46 13.65
C PRO A 52 -6.85 -11.18 12.42
N LEU A 53 -7.10 -11.84 11.28
CA LEU A 53 -6.31 -11.68 10.05
C LEU A 53 -6.86 -10.60 9.13
N ARG A 54 -8.11 -10.16 9.31
CA ARG A 54 -8.75 -9.19 8.42
C ARG A 54 -7.99 -7.86 8.30
N PRO A 55 -7.48 -7.25 9.40
CA PRO A 55 -6.71 -5.99 9.28
C PRO A 55 -5.48 -6.13 8.38
N HIS A 56 -4.81 -7.28 8.45
CA HIS A 56 -3.63 -7.59 7.65
C HIS A 56 -3.97 -7.79 6.17
N VAL A 57 -5.08 -8.47 5.90
CA VAL A 57 -5.59 -8.63 4.53
C VAL A 57 -5.99 -7.27 3.94
N TRP A 58 -6.63 -6.39 4.71
CA TRP A 58 -6.97 -5.05 4.24
C TRP A 58 -5.74 -4.21 3.92
N ALA A 59 -4.67 -4.31 4.72
CA ALA A 59 -3.42 -3.60 4.45
C ALA A 59 -2.76 -4.06 3.12
N ILE A 60 -2.74 -5.38 2.87
CA ILE A 60 -2.22 -5.94 1.62
C ILE A 60 -3.11 -5.55 0.44
N TYR A 61 -4.44 -5.62 0.61
CA TYR A 61 -5.39 -5.19 -0.42
C TYR A 61 -5.22 -3.71 -0.76
N ALA A 62 -5.15 -2.83 0.23
CA ALA A 62 -4.95 -1.40 0.02
C ALA A 62 -3.65 -1.12 -0.75
N PHE A 63 -2.56 -1.81 -0.42
CA PHE A 63 -1.30 -1.73 -1.17
C PHE A 63 -1.45 -2.14 -2.63
N ALA A 64 -2.12 -3.25 -2.91
CA ALA A 64 -2.31 -3.76 -4.26
C ALA A 64 -3.24 -2.86 -5.07
N ARG A 65 -4.37 -2.44 -4.49
CA ARG A 65 -5.37 -1.60 -5.14
C ARG A 65 -4.81 -0.21 -5.50
N THR A 66 -4.00 0.39 -4.63
CA THR A 66 -3.33 1.66 -4.98
C THR A 66 -2.35 1.50 -6.14
N ALA A 67 -1.66 0.37 -6.24
CA ALA A 67 -0.76 0.11 -7.37
C ALA A 67 -1.52 -0.14 -8.68
N ASP A 68 -2.65 -0.84 -8.61
CA ASP A 68 -3.61 -1.04 -9.70
C ASP A 68 -4.22 0.30 -10.17
N ASP A 69 -4.56 1.20 -9.25
CA ASP A 69 -5.01 2.55 -9.60
C ASP A 69 -3.97 3.31 -10.43
N PHE A 70 -2.68 3.10 -10.17
CA PHE A 70 -1.61 3.72 -10.97
C PHE A 70 -1.55 3.16 -12.40
N SER A 71 -1.88 1.89 -12.61
CA SER A 71 -1.91 1.28 -13.93
C SER A 71 -3.20 1.58 -14.68
N ASP A 72 -4.34 1.78 -14.00
CA ASP A 72 -5.64 1.77 -14.67
C ASP A 72 -6.28 3.17 -14.80
N GLU A 73 -6.12 4.02 -13.78
CA GLU A 73 -6.87 5.27 -13.75
C GLU A 73 -6.29 6.32 -14.75
N PRO A 74 -7.15 7.01 -15.53
CA PRO A 74 -6.70 7.99 -16.53
C PRO A 74 -5.84 9.13 -15.98
N ARG A 75 -5.99 9.49 -14.69
CA ARG A 75 -5.19 10.56 -14.06
C ARG A 75 -3.70 10.26 -13.95
N PHE A 76 -3.31 8.99 -14.07
CA PHE A 76 -1.90 8.57 -14.10
C PHE A 76 -1.37 8.36 -15.51
N GLU A 77 -2.17 8.61 -16.56
CA GLU A 77 -1.71 8.55 -17.95
C GLU A 77 -0.46 9.44 -18.14
N GLY A 78 0.56 8.90 -18.80
CA GLY A 78 1.88 9.54 -18.94
C GLY A 78 2.79 9.51 -17.70
N ARG A 79 2.30 9.09 -16.52
CA ARG A 79 3.08 8.99 -15.27
C ARG A 79 2.94 7.66 -14.52
N ARG A 80 2.26 6.67 -15.08
CA ARG A 80 2.03 5.33 -14.47
C ARG A 80 3.32 4.69 -13.95
N ARG A 81 4.36 4.69 -14.79
CA ARG A 81 5.68 4.13 -14.46
C ARG A 81 6.34 4.86 -13.27
N GLU A 82 6.32 6.19 -13.28
CA GLU A 82 6.87 7.00 -12.20
C GLU A 82 6.15 6.73 -10.87
N ALA A 83 4.81 6.64 -10.90
CA ALA A 83 3.99 6.32 -9.73
C ALA A 83 4.32 4.92 -9.18
N LEU A 84 4.41 3.90 -10.04
CA LEU A 84 4.77 2.52 -9.64
C LEU A 84 6.21 2.42 -9.13
N ASP A 85 7.15 3.18 -9.70
CA ASP A 85 8.54 3.22 -9.24
C ASP A 85 8.65 3.86 -7.86
N ALA A 86 7.95 4.98 -7.61
CA ALA A 86 7.88 5.60 -6.29
C ALA A 86 7.20 4.66 -5.27
N TRP A 87 6.15 3.95 -5.67
CA TRP A 87 5.49 2.96 -4.82
C TRP A 87 6.40 1.77 -4.46
N GLN A 88 7.22 1.31 -5.41
CA GLN A 88 8.23 0.29 -5.15
C GLN A 88 9.33 0.80 -4.20
N GLN A 89 9.76 2.05 -4.32
CA GLN A 89 10.71 2.64 -3.38
C GLN A 89 10.14 2.66 -1.95
N TYR A 90 8.87 3.02 -1.79
CA TYR A 90 8.19 2.91 -0.50
C TYR A 90 8.13 1.47 0.03
N LEU A 91 7.82 0.50 -0.84
CA LEU A 91 7.81 -0.90 -0.45
C LEU A 91 9.18 -1.34 0.08
N VAL A 92 10.26 -1.03 -0.63
CA VAL A 92 11.61 -1.37 -0.16
C VAL A 92 11.90 -0.65 1.16
N ALA A 93 11.64 0.66 1.25
CA ALA A 93 11.85 1.44 2.45
C ALA A 93 11.07 0.89 3.66
N CYS A 94 9.82 0.45 3.47
CA CYS A 94 8.95 -0.02 4.55
C CYS A 94 9.43 -1.35 5.15
N TYR A 95 10.29 -2.12 4.47
CA TYR A 95 10.91 -3.31 5.04
C TYR A 95 12.08 -2.95 5.98
N HIS A 96 12.73 -1.81 5.76
CA HIS A 96 13.89 -1.39 6.57
C HIS A 96 13.50 -0.38 7.66
N ARG A 97 12.72 0.64 7.33
CA ARG A 97 12.37 1.75 8.21
C ARG A 97 10.88 2.05 8.20
N ASP A 98 10.46 2.94 9.09
CA ASP A 98 9.11 3.49 9.04
C ASP A 98 8.99 4.45 7.86
N VAL A 99 7.82 4.42 7.24
CA VAL A 99 7.47 5.22 6.07
C VAL A 99 6.26 6.07 6.45
N ASP A 100 6.34 7.37 6.21
CA ASP A 100 5.25 8.30 6.51
C ASP A 100 4.14 8.19 5.46
N HIS A 101 3.42 7.07 5.50
CA HIS A 101 2.29 6.77 4.64
C HIS A 101 1.37 5.76 5.31
N PRO A 102 0.05 5.98 5.38
CA PRO A 102 -0.85 5.15 6.19
C PRO A 102 -0.88 3.68 5.71
N ILE A 103 -0.92 3.44 4.39
CA ILE A 103 -0.86 2.07 3.85
C ILE A 103 0.44 1.38 4.24
N PHE A 104 1.61 2.03 4.08
CA PHE A 104 2.90 1.42 4.42
C PHE A 104 3.11 1.25 5.92
N LEU A 105 2.50 2.09 6.77
CA LEU A 105 2.51 1.90 8.21
C LEU A 105 1.76 0.62 8.63
N ALA A 106 0.58 0.37 8.05
CA ALA A 106 -0.17 -0.88 8.27
C ALA A 106 0.51 -2.10 7.61
N LEU A 107 1.04 -1.93 6.39
CA LEU A 107 1.73 -2.97 5.66
C LEU A 107 3.00 -3.41 6.39
N ARG A 108 3.82 -2.47 6.89
CA ARG A 108 5.03 -2.78 7.66
C ARG A 108 4.72 -3.60 8.90
N ASP A 109 3.70 -3.22 9.67
CA ASP A 109 3.26 -4.00 10.84
C ASP A 109 2.79 -5.40 10.42
N THR A 110 2.07 -5.51 9.30
CA THR A 110 1.60 -6.78 8.73
C THR A 110 2.74 -7.70 8.30
N VAL A 111 3.67 -7.22 7.45
CA VAL A 111 4.76 -8.05 6.91
C VAL A 111 5.71 -8.52 8.00
N ARG A 112 5.93 -7.69 9.05
CA ARG A 112 6.76 -8.08 10.21
C ARG A 112 6.09 -9.13 11.08
N ARG A 113 4.79 -9.00 11.37
CA ARG A 113 4.05 -9.96 12.22
C ARG A 113 3.93 -11.34 11.58
N HIS A 114 3.74 -11.39 10.26
CA HIS A 114 3.51 -12.63 9.53
C HIS A 114 4.75 -13.12 8.76
N ASN A 115 5.90 -12.47 8.96
CA ASN A 115 7.16 -12.78 8.29
C ASN A 115 7.00 -12.92 6.76
N ILE A 116 6.25 -11.99 6.16
CA ILE A 116 5.95 -12.00 4.72
C ILE A 116 7.22 -11.55 3.98
N PRO A 117 7.75 -12.33 3.03
CA PRO A 117 8.87 -11.90 2.22
C PRO A 117 8.46 -10.78 1.26
N ILE A 118 9.41 -9.90 0.91
CA ILE A 118 9.16 -8.79 -0.03
C ILE A 118 8.87 -9.25 -1.46
N GLY A 119 9.40 -10.42 -1.87
CA GLY A 119 9.35 -10.91 -3.25
C GLY A 119 7.94 -10.95 -3.87
N PRO A 120 6.93 -11.55 -3.22
CA PRO A 120 5.55 -11.53 -3.73
C PRO A 120 4.97 -10.12 -3.94
N LEU A 121 5.27 -9.17 -3.04
CA LEU A 121 4.78 -7.79 -3.17
C LEU A 121 5.48 -7.07 -4.33
N GLN A 122 6.77 -7.32 -4.55
CA GLN A 122 7.49 -6.81 -5.73
C GLN A 122 6.96 -7.41 -7.03
N ALA A 123 6.72 -8.72 -7.05
CA ALA A 123 6.17 -9.40 -8.22
C ALA A 123 4.80 -8.85 -8.61
N LEU A 124 3.98 -8.48 -7.63
CA LEU A 124 2.69 -7.82 -7.84
C LEU A 124 2.86 -6.44 -8.52
N LEU A 125 3.82 -5.62 -8.08
CA LEU A 125 4.13 -4.36 -8.78
C LEU A 125 4.71 -4.57 -10.18
N THR A 126 5.48 -5.64 -10.39
CA THR A 126 5.96 -6.00 -11.73
C THR A 126 4.81 -6.35 -12.66
N ALA A 127 3.79 -7.07 -12.18
CA ALA A 127 2.62 -7.40 -12.98
C ALA A 127 1.87 -6.13 -13.45
N PHE A 128 1.63 -5.16 -12.57
CA PHE A 128 0.97 -3.89 -12.93
C PHE A 128 1.78 -2.99 -13.87
N ARG A 129 3.09 -3.24 -14.05
CA ARG A 129 3.89 -2.53 -15.06
C ARG A 129 3.76 -3.14 -16.46
N MET A 130 3.29 -4.38 -16.56
CA MET A 130 3.16 -5.09 -17.83
C MET A 130 1.79 -4.90 -18.48
N ASP A 131 0.79 -4.53 -17.69
CA ASP A 131 -0.56 -4.14 -18.14
C ASP A 131 -0.56 -2.68 -18.66
#